data_AF-A0A7V2XJT7-F1
#
_entry.id   AF-A0A7V2XJT7-F1
#
_cell.length_a   1.000
_cell.length_b   1.000
_cell.length_c   1.000
_cell.angle_alpha   90.00
_cell.angle_beta   90.00
_cell.angle_gamma   90.00
#
_symmetry.space_group_name_H-M   'P 1'
#
loop_
_entity.id
_entity.type
_entity.pdbx_description
1 polymer ?
#
loop_
_entity_poly.entity_id
_entity_poly.type
_entity_poly.pdbx_seq_one_letter_code
_entity_poly.pdbx_strand_id
1 'polypeptide(L)' 'MPKIIRELSALEVGRLKAEGSYAVGGVQGLYLQIVGGSRAWVLRYLMGQNRRRMGLGSFPGVTL' A
#
# COMPACT_ATOMS: atom_id res chain seq x y z
N MET A 1 -15.03 6.62 -7.11
CA MET A 1 -15.06 5.21 -7.55
C MET A 1 -13.87 4.49 -6.94
N PRO A 2 -14.05 3.32 -6.27
CA PRO A 2 -12.92 2.49 -5.86
C PRO A 2 -12.16 2.07 -7.12
N LYS A 3 -10.87 2.39 -7.20
CA LYS A 3 -10.04 1.97 -8.32
C LYS A 3 -9.74 0.48 -8.09
N ILE A 4 -10.45 -0.40 -8.80
CA ILE A 4 -10.13 -1.84 -8.80
C ILE A 4 -8.89 -1.99 -9.66
N ILE A 5 -7.78 -2.37 -9.03
CA ILE A 5 -6.46 -2.48 -9.67
C ILE A 5 -6.08 -3.96 -9.60
N ARG A 6 -5.40 -4.44 -10.65
CA ARG A 6 -4.84 -5.79 -10.66
C ARG A 6 -3.97 -5.98 -9.42
N GLU A 7 -4.17 -7.11 -8.74
CA GLU A 7 -3.30 -7.52 -7.65
C GLU A 7 -1.87 -7.74 -8.15
N LEU A 8 -0.93 -7.09 -7.47
CA LEU A 8 0.49 -7.25 -7.67
C LEU A 8 0.98 -8.45 -6.87
N SER A 9 1.77 -9.30 -7.51
CA SER A 9 2.51 -10.34 -6.81
C SER A 9 3.55 -9.75 -5.87
N ALA A 10 3.98 -10.52 -4.86
CA ALA A 10 5.04 -10.11 -3.94
C ALA A 10 6.34 -9.71 -4.67
N LEU A 11 6.66 -10.36 -5.81
CA LEU A 11 7.82 -10.02 -6.63
C LEU A 11 7.65 -8.65 -7.30
N GLU A 12 6.47 -8.34 -7.82
CA GLU A 12 6.16 -7.05 -8.42
C GLU A 12 6.20 -5.93 -7.38
N VAL A 13 5.65 -6.16 -6.18
CA VAL A 13 5.76 -5.24 -5.04
C VAL A 13 7.21 -5.04 -4.65
N GLY A 14 8.02 -6.11 -4.58
CA GLY A 14 9.43 -6.05 -4.21
C GLY A 14 10.28 -5.19 -5.15
N ARG A 15 9.88 -5.12 -6.44
CA ARG A 15 10.51 -4.30 -7.48
C ARG A 15 10.16 -2.82 -7.41
N LEU A 16 9.14 -2.43 -6.63
CA LEU A 16 8.80 -1.01 -6.41
C LEU A 16 9.87 -0.34 -5.54
N LYS A 17 10.46 0.74 -6.07
CA LYS A 17 11.55 1.49 -5.46
C LYS A 17 11.40 3.01 -5.56
N ALA A 18 10.64 3.49 -6.54
CA ALA A 18 10.44 4.91 -6.71
C ALA A 18 9.55 5.48 -5.59
N GLU A 19 9.76 6.75 -5.27
CA GLU A 19 8.94 7.49 -4.31
C GLU A 19 7.47 7.48 -4.72
N GLY A 20 6.56 7.25 -3.76
CA GLY A 20 5.13 7.30 -4.05
C GLY A 20 4.25 6.40 -3.18
N SER A 21 3.01 6.27 -3.60
CA SER A 21 2.02 5.36 -2.99
C SER A 21 1.44 4.45 -4.06
N TYR A 22 1.71 3.16 -3.95
CA TYR A 22 1.32 2.15 -4.93
C TYR A 22 0.19 1.32 -4.38
N ALA A 23 -0.97 1.36 -5.03
CA ALA A 23 -2.02 0.39 -4.73
C ALA A 23 -1.56 -0.98 -5.22
N VAL A 24 -1.55 -1.96 -4.32
CA VAL A 24 -1.02 -3.30 -4.63
C VAL A 24 -2.13 -4.29 -5.04
N GLY A 25 -3.40 -3.89 -4.96
CA GLY A 25 -4.55 -4.76 -5.21
C GLY A 25 -4.73 -5.82 -4.11
N GLY A 26 -5.59 -6.82 -4.35
CA GLY A 26 -5.98 -7.86 -3.37
C GLY A 26 -6.89 -7.33 -2.26
N VAL A 27 -6.42 -6.34 -1.50
CA VAL A 27 -7.16 -5.67 -0.43
C VAL A 27 -7.51 -4.24 -0.82
N GLN A 28 -8.79 -3.88 -0.71
CA GLN A 28 -9.23 -2.51 -1.00
C GLN A 28 -8.54 -1.52 -0.06
N GLY A 29 -7.88 -0.53 -0.65
CA GLY A 29 -7.22 0.51 0.12
C GLY A 29 -5.84 0.12 0.65
N LEU A 30 -5.30 -1.04 0.31
CA LEU A 30 -3.93 -1.42 0.66
C LEU A 30 -2.91 -0.80 -0.31
N TYR A 31 -1.91 -0.13 0.25
CA TYR A 31 -0.84 0.51 -0.49
C TYR A 31 0.53 0.18 0.08
N LEU A 32 1.52 0.08 -0.79
CA LEU A 32 2.93 0.25 -0.42
C LEU A 32 3.28 1.74 -0.56
N GLN A 33 3.68 2.37 0.54
CA GLN A 33 4.19 3.73 0.55
C GLN A 33 5.73 3.70 0.56
N ILE A 34 6.34 4.47 -0.34
CA ILE A 34 7.78 4.66 -0.43
C ILE A 34 8.08 6.14 -0.21
N VAL A 35 8.80 6.46 0.87
CA VAL A 35 9.21 7.82 1.25
C VAL A 35 10.65 7.83 1.76
N GLY A 36 11.50 8.64 1.16
CA GLY A 36 12.92 8.72 1.50
C GLY A 36 13.64 7.37 1.42
N GLY A 37 13.25 6.52 0.47
CA GLY A 37 13.74 5.14 0.34
C GLY A 37 13.22 4.13 1.37
N SER A 38 12.49 4.59 2.40
CA SER A 38 11.79 3.71 3.35
C SER A 38 10.49 3.21 2.74
N ARG A 39 10.14 1.94 3.02
CA ARG A 39 8.94 1.29 2.46
C ARG A 39 8.05 0.77 3.58
N ALA A 40 6.77 1.11 3.54
CA ALA A 40 5.81 0.73 4.58
C ALA A 40 4.42 0.43 4.00
N TRP A 41 3.72 -0.49 4.64
CA TRP A 41 2.34 -0.81 4.32
C TRP A 41 1.40 0.22 4.93
N VAL A 42 0.46 0.71 4.12
CA VAL A 42 -0.56 1.66 4.54
C VAL A 42 -1.93 1.22 4.05
N LEU A 43 -2.87 1.07 4.99
CA LEU A 43 -4.28 0.87 4.70
C LEU A 43 -5.01 2.23 4.69
N ARG A 44 -5.64 2.54 3.56
CA ARG A 44 -6.52 3.71 3.39
C ARG A 44 -7.96 3.24 3.48
N TYR A 45 -8.72 3.82 4.39
CA TYR A 45 -10.09 3.40 4.66
C TYR A 45 -10.98 4.60 5.02
N LEU A 46 -12.29 4.38 4.99
CA LEU A 46 -13.29 5.34 5.44
C LEU A 46 -13.75 4.95 6.85
N MET A 47 -13.87 5.96 7.72
CA MET A 47 -14.53 5.83 9.02
C MET A 47 -15.60 6.92 9.08
N GLY A 48 -16.85 6.51 8.87
CA GLY A 48 -17.93 7.45 8.55
C GLY A 48 -17.62 8.21 7.26
N GLN A 49 -17.65 9.54 7.33
CA GLN A 49 -17.33 10.43 6.20
C GLN A 49 -15.84 10.78 6.10
N ASN A 50 -15.00 10.31 7.03
CA ASN A 50 -13.61 10.71 7.12
C ASN A 50 -12.68 9.68 6.46
N ARG A 51 -11.80 10.16 5.57
CA ARG A 51 -10.72 9.36 4.98
C ARG A 51 -9.55 9.26 5.95
N ARG A 52 -9.18 8.04 6.31
CA ARG A 52 -8.08 7.75 7.24
C ARG A 52 -7.00 6.90 6.59
N ARG A 53 -5.82 6.91 7.21
CA ARG A 53 -4.67 6.08 6.85
C ARG A 53 -4.16 5.38 8.11
N MET A 54 -3.83 4.10 8.01
CA MET A 54 -3.25 3.30 9.08
C MET A 54 -1.98 2.65 8.55
N GLY A 55 -0.86 2.83 9.27
CA GLY A 55 0.36 2.07 9.01
C GLY A 55 0.22 0.65 9.53
N LEU A 56 0.61 -0.34 8.72
CA LEU A 56 0.56 -1.75 9.09
C LEU A 56 1.95 -2.34 9.41
N GLY A 57 3.02 -1.61 9.09
CA GLY A 57 4.40 -2.00 9.37
C GLY A 57 5.35 -1.73 8.21
N SER A 58 6.64 -2.00 8.43
CA SER A 58 7.69 -1.80 7.42
C SER A 58 7.75 -2.96 6.43
N PHE A 59 8.02 -2.66 5.16
CA PHE A 59 8.34 -3.65 4.14
C PHE A 59 9.88 -3.74 4.01
N PRO A 60 10.50 -4.94 3.96
CA PRO A 60 9.87 -6.26 3.83
C PRO A 60 9.62 -7.01 5.15
N GLY A 61 9.78 -6.36 6.32
CA GLY A 61 9.61 -7.02 7.62
C GLY A 61 8.19 -7.53 7.89
N VAL A 62 7.18 -6.82 7.37
CA VAL A 62 5.79 -7.26 7.24
C VAL A 62 5.57 -7.64 5.77
N THR A 63 5.19 -8.89 5.51
CA THR A 63 5.05 -9.44 4.16
C THR A 63 3.66 -9.18 3.57
N LEU A 64 3.57 -9.28 2.24
CA LEU A 64 2.29 -9.28 1.51
C LEU A 64 1.56 -10.61 1.70
#